data_AF-A0A958P6P2-F1
#
_entry.id   AF-A0A958P6P2-F1
#
_cell.length_a   1.000
_cell.length_b   1.000
_cell.length_c   1.000
_cell.angle_alpha   90.00
_cell.angle_beta   90.00
_cell.angle_gamma   90.00
#
_symmetry.space_group_name_H-M   'P 1'
#
loop_
_entity.id
_entity.type
_entity.pdbx_description
1 polymer ?
#
loop_
_entity_poly.entity_id
_entity_poly.type
_entity_poly.pdbx_seq_one_letter_code
_entity_poly.pdbx_strand_id
1 'polypeptide(L)'
;MNTLQLQEICRSSLGVSSPTPIHALLCATSLDMGDLKSTLCSWGLIHLMVVSGAHFIFVSEYIQKFIRQFRGPEVLSSFFLLLFFLATGFQAPLLRAGLSSLLKVLSNRFKYFWSPAHIIGLSGGISLLILDTSKYLSLQLSWGSALLIKLSQSSPNKIQRQFLIWFGLLPLLVGLGWSHPLSIIANLVAIPLFEFIAFPAIWVMQFLSQFFSIWPRLPLDILDKIPALPLLPTPHSNLFLSWFYLLILQTLALCKVEPP
;
A
#
# COMPACT_ATOMS: atom_id res chain seq x y z
N MET A 1 15.28 23.36 -2.70
CA MET A 1 15.86 24.00 -1.48
C MET A 1 17.21 23.34 -1.18
N ASN A 2 18.28 24.07 -0.85
CA ASN A 2 19.58 23.43 -0.61
C ASN A 2 19.66 22.80 0.80
N THR A 3 20.50 21.78 0.97
CA THR A 3 20.61 21.01 2.24
C THR A 3 21.01 21.88 3.43
N LEU A 4 21.75 22.96 3.19
CA LEU A 4 22.17 23.93 4.20
C LEU A 4 20.98 24.74 4.75
N GLN A 5 20.08 25.22 3.89
CA GLN A 5 18.86 25.91 4.33
C GLN A 5 17.95 25.00 5.16
N LEU A 6 17.85 23.72 4.79
CA LEU A 6 17.02 22.75 5.51
C LEU A 6 17.56 22.48 6.92
N GLN A 7 18.89 22.36 7.05
CA GLN A 7 19.54 22.23 8.36
C GLN A 7 19.29 23.45 9.25
N GLU A 8 19.33 24.66 8.68
CA GLU A 8 19.19 25.91 9.43
C GLU A 8 17.78 26.13 9.96
N ILE A 9 16.75 25.84 9.15
CA ILE A 9 15.34 25.85 9.58
C ILE A 9 15.16 24.88 10.75
N CYS A 10 15.68 23.67 10.63
CA CYS A 10 15.51 22.65 11.66
C CYS A 10 16.25 22.96 12.96
N ARG A 11 17.43 23.55 12.85
CA ARG A 11 18.20 24.02 14.02
C ARG A 11 17.47 25.15 14.74
N SER A 12 16.84 26.06 13.98
CA SER A 12 16.03 27.15 14.53
C SER A 12 14.78 26.64 15.26
N SER A 13 14.11 25.60 14.75
CA SER A 13 12.92 25.02 15.40
C SER A 13 13.23 24.24 16.68
N LEU A 14 14.47 23.75 16.84
CA LEU A 14 14.91 23.04 18.04
C LEU A 14 15.43 23.98 19.15
N GLY A 15 15.53 25.29 18.91
CA GLY A 15 16.03 26.25 19.89
C GLY A 15 17.50 26.04 20.28
N VAL A 16 18.28 25.28 19.50
CA VAL A 16 19.67 24.94 19.82
C VAL A 16 20.59 26.01 19.21
N SER A 17 21.03 26.95 20.04
CA SER A 17 21.93 28.05 19.67
C SER A 17 23.43 27.68 19.74
N SER A 18 23.78 26.46 20.15
CA SER A 18 25.16 26.05 20.37
C SER A 18 25.83 25.43 19.12
N PRO A 19 27.12 25.71 18.86
CA PRO A 19 27.85 25.25 17.68
C PRO A 19 28.37 23.81 17.84
N THR A 20 27.64 22.95 18.55
CA THR A 20 28.01 21.54 18.59
C THR A 20 27.85 20.93 17.20
N PRO A 21 28.81 20.11 16.73
CA PRO A 21 28.66 19.39 15.47
C PRO A 21 27.55 18.35 15.64
N ILE A 22 26.37 18.66 15.12
CA ILE A 22 25.25 17.73 15.13
C ILE A 22 25.48 16.76 13.96
N HIS A 23 25.93 15.55 14.28
CA HIS A 23 26.29 14.54 13.29
C HIS A 23 25.10 13.96 12.52
N ALA A 24 23.87 14.12 13.04
CA ALA A 24 22.63 13.85 12.33
C ALA A 24 21.49 14.65 12.96
N LEU A 25 20.74 15.40 12.14
CA LEU A 25 19.56 16.16 12.57
C LEU A 25 18.34 15.53 11.88
N LEU A 26 17.52 14.78 12.61
CA LEU A 26 16.27 14.24 12.08
C LEU A 26 15.19 15.31 12.22
N CYS A 27 14.97 16.07 11.17
CA CYS A 27 14.01 17.14 11.19
C CYS A 27 12.66 16.69 10.64
N ALA A 28 11.64 16.72 11.50
CA ALA A 28 10.25 16.45 11.12
C ALA A 28 9.55 17.71 10.56
N THR A 29 10.27 18.56 9.83
CA THR A 29 9.60 19.58 9.00
C THR A 29 8.87 18.86 7.88
N SER A 30 7.64 19.28 7.57
CA SER A 30 6.98 18.86 6.35
C SER A 30 7.88 19.24 5.17
N LEU A 31 8.62 18.27 4.63
CA LEU A 31 9.29 18.46 3.35
C LEU A 31 8.22 18.92 2.37
N ASP A 32 8.53 19.95 1.58
CA ASP A 32 7.69 20.31 0.47
C ASP A 32 7.46 19.04 -0.35
N MET A 33 6.22 18.55 -0.31
CA MET A 33 5.92 17.20 -0.77
C MET A 33 6.30 17.03 -2.24
N GLY A 34 6.44 18.12 -3.01
CA GLY A 34 6.92 18.12 -4.38
C GLY A 34 8.31 17.50 -4.57
N ASP A 35 9.31 17.89 -3.78
CA ASP A 35 10.70 17.47 -3.97
C ASP A 35 10.95 16.03 -3.50
N LEU A 36 10.34 15.64 -2.38
CA LEU A 36 10.41 14.26 -1.90
C LEU A 36 9.59 13.33 -2.80
N LYS A 37 8.42 13.77 -3.28
CA LYS A 37 7.60 13.01 -4.23
C LYS A 37 8.33 12.85 -5.56
N SER A 38 8.96 13.88 -6.11
CA SER A 38 9.72 13.77 -7.36
C SER A 38 10.90 12.80 -7.22
N THR A 39 11.58 12.83 -6.07
CA THR A 39 12.66 11.88 -5.74
C THR A 39 12.13 10.45 -5.58
N LEU A 40 11.05 10.25 -4.83
CA LEU A 40 10.42 8.92 -4.66
C LEU A 40 9.79 8.39 -5.95
N CYS A 41 9.23 9.26 -6.79
CA CYS A 41 8.73 8.89 -8.12
C CYS A 41 9.88 8.50 -9.05
N SER A 42 10.96 9.30 -9.10
CA SER A 42 12.12 9.02 -9.96
C SER A 42 12.87 7.75 -9.54
N TRP A 43 12.87 7.43 -8.24
CA TRP A 43 13.48 6.18 -7.75
C TRP A 43 12.55 4.98 -7.94
N GLY A 44 11.30 5.18 -8.38
CA GLY A 44 10.30 4.14 -8.37
C GLY A 44 10.13 3.57 -6.97
N LEU A 45 10.01 4.42 -5.96
CA LEU A 45 9.68 4.03 -4.59
C LEU A 45 8.29 4.49 -4.20
N ILE A 46 7.69 5.40 -4.99
CA ILE A 46 6.32 5.88 -4.77
C ILE A 46 5.31 4.73 -4.77
N HIS A 47 5.51 3.67 -5.56
CA HIS A 47 4.64 2.49 -5.53
C HIS A 47 4.79 1.68 -4.24
N LEU A 48 5.93 1.72 -3.53
CA LEU A 48 6.04 1.07 -2.22
C LEU A 48 5.18 1.79 -1.16
N MET A 49 5.05 3.11 -1.30
CA MET A 49 4.22 3.94 -0.39
C MET A 49 2.73 3.92 -0.78
N VAL A 50 2.43 3.85 -2.08
CA VAL A 50 1.05 3.92 -2.61
C VAL A 50 0.39 2.54 -2.69
N VAL A 51 1.16 1.45 -2.82
CA VAL A 51 0.66 0.07 -2.79
C VAL A 51 0.58 -0.40 -1.32
N SER A 52 -0.18 0.33 -0.50
CA SER A 52 -0.42 0.02 0.93
C SER A 52 -1.16 -1.32 1.16
N GLY A 53 -1.62 -1.98 0.09
CA GLY A 53 -2.22 -3.32 0.17
C GLY A 53 -1.21 -4.43 0.50
N ALA A 54 0.08 -4.29 0.17
CA ALA A 54 1.10 -5.29 0.51
C ALA A 54 1.31 -5.36 2.03
N HIS A 55 1.37 -4.20 2.69
CA HIS A 55 1.42 -4.10 4.15
C HIS A 55 0.21 -4.77 4.82
N PHE A 56 -1.00 -4.62 4.26
CA PHE A 56 -2.18 -5.29 4.80
C PHE A 56 -2.07 -6.82 4.72
N ILE A 57 -1.55 -7.35 3.60
CA ILE A 57 -1.32 -8.80 3.44
C ILE A 57 -0.27 -9.27 4.44
N PHE A 58 0.84 -8.54 4.57
CA PHE A 58 1.91 -8.86 5.53
C PHE A 58 1.39 -8.85 6.97
N VAL A 59 0.65 -7.81 7.36
CA VAL A 59 -0.03 -7.70 8.65
C VAL A 59 -0.98 -8.88 8.85
N SER A 60 -1.78 -9.22 7.84
CA SER A 60 -2.68 -10.38 7.88
C SER A 60 -1.92 -11.68 8.12
N GLU A 61 -0.79 -11.91 7.44
CA GLU A 61 0.01 -13.13 7.61
C GLU A 61 0.67 -13.19 8.99
N TYR A 62 1.21 -12.07 9.47
CA TYR A 62 1.80 -11.98 10.82
C TYR A 62 0.75 -12.20 11.90
N ILE A 63 -0.38 -11.49 11.82
CA ILE A 63 -1.52 -11.65 12.71
C ILE A 63 -1.97 -13.10 12.72
N GLN A 64 -2.18 -13.72 11.54
CA GLN A 64 -2.58 -15.12 11.46
C GLN A 64 -1.54 -16.03 12.10
N LYS A 65 -0.24 -15.80 11.87
CA LYS A 65 0.84 -16.61 12.45
C LYS A 65 0.87 -16.52 13.99
N PHE A 66 0.75 -15.33 14.55
CA PHE A 66 0.70 -15.11 15.99
C PHE A 66 -0.59 -15.65 16.62
N ILE A 67 -1.72 -15.42 15.96
CA ILE A 67 -3.05 -15.74 16.49
C ILE A 67 -3.43 -17.21 16.29
N ARG A 68 -2.73 -17.96 15.42
CA ARG A 68 -2.98 -19.39 15.19
C ARG A 68 -2.99 -20.23 16.46
N GLN A 69 -2.33 -19.76 17.52
CA GLN A 69 -2.27 -20.43 18.83
C GLN A 69 -3.55 -20.23 19.67
N PHE A 70 -4.44 -19.30 19.31
CA PHE A 70 -5.67 -18.99 20.04
C PHE A 70 -6.89 -19.69 19.42
N ARG A 71 -7.93 -19.91 20.23
CA ARG A 71 -9.23 -20.41 19.73
C ARG A 71 -9.94 -19.32 18.90
N GLY A 72 -10.45 -19.69 17.73
CA GLY A 72 -11.14 -18.77 16.81
C GLY A 72 -10.22 -17.80 16.04
N PRO A 73 -9.11 -18.28 15.44
CA PRO A 73 -8.08 -17.41 14.88
C PRO A 73 -8.57 -16.54 13.72
N GLU A 74 -9.56 -17.01 12.96
CA GLU A 74 -10.13 -16.28 11.82
C GLU A 74 -10.91 -15.04 12.25
N VAL A 75 -11.70 -15.16 13.33
CA VAL A 75 -12.51 -14.05 13.86
C VAL A 75 -11.58 -12.99 14.45
N LEU A 76 -10.59 -13.42 15.23
CA LEU A 76 -9.65 -12.50 15.86
C LEU A 76 -8.74 -11.83 14.82
N SER A 77 -8.28 -12.57 13.80
CA SER A 77 -7.55 -11.99 12.67
C SER A 77 -8.40 -10.96 11.91
N SER A 78 -9.68 -11.24 11.68
CA SER A 78 -10.60 -10.30 11.01
C SER A 78 -10.81 -9.04 11.84
N PHE A 79 -10.92 -9.17 13.17
CA PHE A 79 -11.04 -8.04 14.09
C PHE A 79 -9.81 -7.13 14.05
N PHE A 80 -8.60 -7.69 14.13
CA PHE A 80 -7.38 -6.87 14.05
C PHE A 80 -7.18 -6.22 12.68
N LEU A 81 -7.55 -6.91 11.59
CA LEU A 81 -7.50 -6.32 10.25
C LEU A 81 -8.52 -5.19 10.08
N LEU A 82 -9.70 -5.30 10.71
CA LEU A 82 -10.67 -4.22 10.75
C LEU A 82 -10.13 -3.02 11.52
N LEU A 83 -9.52 -3.23 12.70
CA LEU A 83 -8.88 -2.15 13.46
C LEU A 83 -7.76 -1.48 12.67
N PHE A 84 -6.93 -2.27 11.98
CA PHE A 84 -5.89 -1.74 11.11
C PHE A 84 -6.47 -0.91 9.95
N PHE A 85 -7.57 -1.38 9.36
CA PHE A 85 -8.27 -0.66 8.30
C PHE A 85 -8.86 0.68 8.78
N LEU A 86 -9.42 0.70 9.99
CA LEU A 86 -9.92 1.91 10.64
C LEU A 86 -8.79 2.90 10.94
N ALA A 87 -7.69 2.40 11.52
CA ALA A 87 -6.53 3.23 11.90
C ALA A 87 -5.82 3.88 10.70
N THR A 88 -5.93 3.26 9.52
CA THR A 88 -5.28 3.72 8.28
C THR A 88 -6.15 4.62 7.41
N GLY A 89 -7.39 4.92 7.84
CA GLY A 89 -8.25 5.91 7.19
C GLY A 89 -8.85 5.46 5.85
N PHE A 90 -9.23 4.18 5.71
CA PHE A 90 -10.03 3.67 4.58
C PHE A 90 -9.43 3.93 3.18
N GLN A 91 -8.10 3.86 3.02
CA GLN A 91 -7.51 4.06 1.69
C GLN A 91 -7.97 2.99 0.69
N ALA A 92 -8.17 3.38 -0.58
CA ALA A 92 -8.69 2.49 -1.62
C ALA A 92 -7.93 1.15 -1.78
N PRO A 93 -6.57 1.11 -1.73
CA PRO A 93 -5.83 -0.16 -1.77
C PRO A 93 -6.15 -1.10 -0.61
N LEU A 94 -6.37 -0.53 0.58
CA LEU A 94 -6.69 -1.26 1.81
C LEU A 94 -8.13 -1.78 1.77
N LEU A 95 -9.08 -0.99 1.26
CA LEU A 95 -10.46 -1.43 1.07
C LEU A 95 -10.51 -2.65 0.16
N ARG A 96 -9.82 -2.62 -0.98
CA ARG A 96 -9.73 -3.75 -1.91
C ARG A 96 -9.10 -4.98 -1.23
N ALA A 97 -8.01 -4.80 -0.49
CA ALA A 97 -7.35 -5.89 0.21
C ALA A 97 -8.27 -6.52 1.28
N GLY A 98 -8.98 -5.69 2.06
CA GLY A 98 -9.98 -6.13 3.04
C GLY A 98 -11.13 -6.90 2.41
N LEU A 99 -11.71 -6.38 1.31
CA LEU A 99 -12.75 -7.06 0.53
C LEU A 99 -12.25 -8.38 -0.04
N SER A 100 -11.01 -8.43 -0.54
CA SER A 100 -10.39 -9.66 -1.04
C SER A 100 -10.28 -10.72 0.06
N SER A 101 -9.88 -10.33 1.27
CA SER A 101 -9.83 -11.23 2.43
C SER A 101 -11.23 -11.71 2.84
N LEU A 102 -12.21 -10.81 2.89
CA LEU A 102 -13.60 -11.15 3.21
C LEU A 102 -14.19 -12.13 2.19
N LEU A 103 -14.03 -11.85 0.89
CA LEU A 103 -14.50 -12.73 -0.18
C LEU A 103 -13.81 -14.10 -0.15
N LYS A 104 -12.53 -14.17 0.24
CA LYS A 104 -11.84 -15.46 0.45
C LYS A 104 -12.48 -16.27 1.58
N VAL A 105 -12.78 -15.63 2.72
CA VAL A 105 -13.47 -16.28 3.84
C VAL A 105 -14.87 -16.74 3.43
N LEU A 106 -15.63 -15.90 2.72
CA LEU A 106 -16.97 -16.25 2.22
C LEU A 106 -16.91 -17.40 1.22
N SER A 107 -15.97 -17.37 0.26
CA SER A 107 -15.77 -18.45 -0.71
C SER A 107 -15.49 -19.79 -0.02
N ASN A 108 -14.64 -19.79 1.01
CA ASN A 108 -14.32 -20.99 1.77
C ASN A 108 -15.53 -21.48 2.59
N ARG A 109 -16.25 -20.57 3.25
CA ARG A 109 -17.39 -20.90 4.10
C ARG A 109 -18.57 -21.45 3.30
N PHE A 110 -18.89 -20.85 2.16
CA PHE A 110 -20.00 -21.24 1.31
C PHE A 110 -19.60 -22.23 0.21
N LYS A 111 -18.33 -22.63 0.13
CA LYS A 111 -17.79 -23.55 -0.88
C LYS A 111 -18.08 -23.09 -2.31
N TYR A 112 -17.93 -21.80 -2.58
CA TYR A 112 -18.12 -21.26 -3.94
C TYR A 112 -16.94 -21.54 -4.89
N PHE A 113 -15.84 -22.13 -4.38
CA PHE A 113 -14.64 -22.50 -5.15
C PHE A 113 -14.10 -21.37 -6.05
N TRP A 114 -14.22 -20.12 -5.62
CA TRP A 114 -13.73 -19.00 -6.41
C TRP A 114 -12.21 -19.05 -6.53
N SER A 115 -11.72 -19.01 -7.77
CA SER A 115 -10.28 -18.90 -7.99
C SER A 115 -9.75 -17.55 -7.47
N PRO A 116 -8.44 -17.45 -7.16
CA PRO A 116 -7.87 -16.18 -6.68
C PRO A 116 -8.11 -15.01 -7.63
N ALA A 117 -8.14 -15.26 -8.95
CA ALA A 117 -8.43 -14.23 -9.94
C ALA A 117 -9.88 -13.70 -9.83
N HIS A 118 -10.86 -14.55 -9.52
CA HIS A 118 -12.24 -14.13 -9.26
C HIS A 118 -12.31 -13.25 -8.01
N ILE A 119 -11.63 -13.65 -6.93
CA ILE A 119 -11.60 -12.87 -5.67
C ILE A 119 -10.97 -11.49 -5.90
N ILE A 120 -9.85 -11.43 -6.63
CA ILE A 120 -9.19 -10.16 -6.97
C ILE A 120 -10.13 -9.28 -7.82
N GLY A 121 -10.78 -9.85 -8.84
CA GLY A 121 -11.70 -9.11 -9.71
C GLY A 121 -12.93 -8.60 -8.98
N LEU A 122 -13.58 -9.44 -8.18
CA LEU A 122 -14.75 -9.08 -7.39
C LEU A 122 -14.42 -8.02 -6.33
N SER A 123 -13.28 -8.16 -5.62
CA SER A 123 -12.87 -7.14 -4.65
C SER A 123 -12.56 -5.79 -5.29
N GLY A 124 -11.94 -5.80 -6.48
CA GLY A 124 -11.74 -4.60 -7.30
C GLY A 124 -13.05 -3.95 -7.74
N GLY A 125 -13.98 -4.74 -8.27
CA GLY A 125 -15.30 -4.29 -8.71
C GLY A 125 -16.16 -3.75 -7.57
N ILE A 126 -16.20 -4.41 -6.41
CA ILE A 126 -16.94 -3.90 -5.23
C ILE A 126 -16.29 -2.61 -4.72
N SER A 127 -14.95 -2.51 -4.73
CA SER A 127 -14.26 -1.26 -4.35
C SER A 127 -14.66 -0.10 -5.26
N LEU A 128 -14.91 -0.36 -6.55
CA LEU A 128 -15.41 0.61 -7.52
C LEU A 128 -16.83 1.12 -7.22
N LEU A 129 -17.67 0.29 -6.61
CA LEU A 129 -19.04 0.67 -6.25
C LEU A 129 -19.08 1.49 -4.96
N ILE A 130 -18.17 1.23 -4.03
CA ILE A 130 -18.16 1.89 -2.70
C ILE A 130 -17.53 3.29 -2.79
N LEU A 131 -16.49 3.44 -3.60
CA LEU A 131 -15.73 4.68 -3.71
C LEU A 131 -15.84 5.20 -5.15
N ASP A 132 -15.98 6.51 -5.36
CA ASP A 132 -15.84 7.15 -6.69
C ASP A 132 -14.37 7.10 -7.16
N THR A 133 -13.95 5.88 -7.47
CA THR A 133 -12.54 5.45 -7.61
C THR A 133 -12.05 5.48 -9.03
N SER A 134 -12.91 5.87 -9.97
CA SER A 134 -12.53 6.17 -11.36
C SER A 134 -11.33 7.14 -11.42
N LYS A 135 -11.15 7.95 -10.36
CA LYS A 135 -10.09 8.96 -10.17
C LYS A 135 -8.82 8.44 -9.46
N TYR A 136 -8.87 7.28 -8.79
CA TYR A 136 -7.80 6.85 -7.88
C TYR A 136 -6.87 5.81 -8.50
N LEU A 137 -5.70 6.29 -8.94
CA LEU A 137 -4.61 5.44 -9.41
C LEU A 137 -4.12 4.44 -8.38
N SER A 138 -4.22 4.76 -7.07
CA SER A 138 -3.83 3.83 -6.00
C SER A 138 -4.63 2.53 -6.04
N LEU A 139 -5.94 2.61 -6.33
CA LEU A 139 -6.77 1.40 -6.52
C LEU A 139 -6.33 0.62 -7.76
N GLN A 140 -6.10 1.32 -8.87
CA GLN A 140 -5.66 0.70 -10.13
C GLN A 140 -4.34 -0.05 -9.95
N LEU A 141 -3.36 0.58 -9.29
CA LEU A 141 -2.07 -0.04 -8.99
C LEU A 141 -2.22 -1.22 -8.01
N SER A 142 -3.07 -1.11 -6.99
CA SER A 142 -3.36 -2.19 -6.05
C SER A 142 -4.03 -3.39 -6.74
N TRP A 143 -4.96 -3.15 -7.66
CA TRP A 143 -5.64 -4.21 -8.41
C TRP A 143 -4.68 -4.83 -9.44
N GLY A 144 -4.02 -4.01 -10.25
CA GLY A 144 -3.08 -4.45 -11.28
C GLY A 144 -1.92 -5.25 -10.69
N SER A 145 -1.33 -4.80 -9.58
CA SER A 145 -0.26 -5.55 -8.89
C SER A 145 -0.74 -6.90 -8.38
N ALA A 146 -1.94 -6.99 -7.79
CA ALA A 146 -2.50 -8.27 -7.34
C ALA A 146 -2.70 -9.25 -8.51
N LEU A 147 -3.19 -8.77 -9.66
CA LEU A 147 -3.36 -9.57 -10.87
C LEU A 147 -2.03 -10.04 -11.45
N LEU A 148 -1.06 -9.14 -11.56
CA LEU A 148 0.28 -9.46 -12.08
C LEU A 148 1.04 -10.41 -11.16
N ILE A 149 0.89 -10.26 -9.84
CA ILE A 149 1.40 -11.23 -8.87
C ILE A 149 0.81 -12.61 -9.15
N LYS A 150 -0.52 -12.71 -9.34
CA LYS A 150 -1.16 -14.00 -9.66
C LYS A 150 -0.70 -14.56 -11.01
N LEU A 151 -0.68 -13.74 -12.06
CA LEU A 151 -0.23 -14.15 -13.39
C LEU A 151 1.22 -14.62 -13.40
N SER A 152 2.09 -13.97 -12.64
CA SER A 152 3.52 -14.26 -12.59
C SER A 152 3.88 -15.45 -11.68
N GLN A 153 2.95 -16.00 -10.90
CA GLN A 153 3.19 -17.17 -10.03
C GLN A 153 3.65 -18.42 -10.79
N SER A 154 3.32 -18.55 -12.08
CA SER A 154 3.78 -19.70 -12.89
C SER A 154 5.24 -19.61 -13.33
N SER A 155 5.89 -18.46 -13.13
CA SER A 155 7.32 -18.31 -13.41
C SER A 155 8.13 -18.91 -12.26
N PRO A 156 8.93 -19.97 -12.47
CA PRO A 156 9.74 -20.55 -11.40
C PRO A 156 10.86 -19.61 -10.91
N ASN A 157 11.34 -18.72 -11.79
CA ASN A 157 12.42 -17.79 -11.47
C ASN A 157 11.85 -16.52 -10.79
N LYS A 158 12.34 -16.22 -9.58
CA LYS A 158 11.96 -15.03 -8.80
C LYS A 158 12.30 -13.72 -9.52
N ILE A 159 13.42 -13.65 -10.22
CA ILE A 159 13.83 -12.46 -10.99
C ILE A 159 12.87 -12.27 -12.16
N GLN A 160 12.60 -13.33 -12.92
CA GLN A 160 11.63 -13.28 -14.03
C GLN A 160 10.25 -12.85 -13.54
N ARG A 161 9.81 -13.33 -12.37
CA ARG A 161 8.55 -12.90 -11.74
C ARG A 161 8.54 -11.39 -11.47
N GLN A 162 9.61 -10.83 -10.91
CA GLN A 162 9.73 -9.39 -10.66
C GLN A 162 9.77 -8.58 -11.95
N PHE A 163 10.46 -9.06 -12.99
CA PHE A 163 10.45 -8.43 -14.31
C PHE A 163 9.04 -8.41 -14.92
N LEU A 164 8.29 -9.50 -14.83
CA LEU A 164 6.91 -9.56 -15.33
C LEU A 164 5.99 -8.58 -14.59
N ILE A 165 6.12 -8.50 -13.27
CA ILE A 165 5.34 -7.55 -12.46
C ILE A 165 5.73 -6.11 -12.82
N TRP A 166 7.03 -5.82 -12.90
CA TRP A 166 7.52 -4.48 -13.22
C TRP A 166 7.07 -4.03 -14.60
N PHE A 167 7.28 -4.86 -15.63
CA PHE A 167 6.89 -4.55 -17.00
C PHE A 167 5.37 -4.47 -17.15
N GLY A 168 4.63 -5.36 -16.49
CA GLY A 168 3.17 -5.33 -16.47
C GLY A 168 2.59 -4.12 -15.73
N LEU A 169 3.31 -3.51 -14.79
CA LEU A 169 2.85 -2.29 -14.12
C LEU A 169 3.17 -1.02 -14.92
N LEU A 170 4.08 -1.06 -15.90
CA LEU A 170 4.48 0.11 -16.69
C LEU A 170 3.28 0.88 -17.27
N PRO A 171 2.27 0.25 -17.91
CA PRO A 171 1.14 0.99 -18.48
C PRO A 171 0.35 1.79 -17.44
N LEU A 172 0.30 1.31 -16.18
CA LEU A 172 -0.34 2.02 -15.07
C LEU A 172 0.55 3.12 -14.49
N LEU A 173 1.88 3.01 -14.64
CA LEU A 173 2.85 3.92 -14.08
C LEU A 173 3.26 5.07 -15.03
N VAL A 174 2.97 4.97 -16.33
CA VAL A 174 3.35 6.01 -17.33
C VAL A 174 2.95 7.43 -16.88
N GLY A 175 1.79 7.58 -16.23
CA GLY A 175 1.32 8.88 -15.73
C GLY A 175 2.05 9.42 -14.49
N LEU A 176 2.82 8.60 -13.78
CA LEU A 176 3.58 8.99 -12.58
C LEU A 176 5.06 9.26 -12.85
N GLY A 177 5.54 8.93 -14.05
CA GLY A 177 6.93 9.07 -14.45
C GLY A 177 7.53 7.75 -14.93
N TRP A 178 8.76 7.84 -15.44
CA TRP A 178 9.51 6.68 -15.90
C TRP A 178 10.09 5.93 -14.70
N SER A 179 9.70 4.67 -14.50
CA SER A 179 10.40 3.79 -13.57
C SER A 179 11.69 3.30 -14.23
N HIS A 180 12.81 3.45 -13.53
CA HIS A 180 14.09 2.91 -14.00
C HIS A 180 14.15 1.40 -13.70
N PRO A 181 14.71 0.53 -14.56
CA PRO A 181 14.82 -0.91 -14.28
C PRO A 181 15.62 -1.24 -13.01
N LEU A 182 16.49 -0.33 -12.56
CA LEU A 182 17.17 -0.42 -11.26
C LEU A 182 16.18 -0.50 -10.08
N SER A 183 14.95 -0.02 -10.25
CA SER A 183 13.89 -0.16 -9.25
C SER A 183 13.56 -1.62 -8.97
N ILE A 184 13.85 -2.56 -9.88
CA ILE A 184 13.68 -4.01 -9.63
C ILE A 184 14.63 -4.46 -8.53
N ILE A 185 15.91 -4.09 -8.62
CA ILE A 185 16.93 -4.42 -7.62
C ILE A 185 16.62 -3.68 -6.31
N ALA A 186 16.29 -2.39 -6.41
CA ALA A 186 15.89 -1.60 -5.26
C ALA A 186 14.68 -2.22 -4.55
N ASN A 187 13.62 -2.61 -5.27
CA ASN A 187 12.46 -3.28 -4.69
C ASN A 187 12.83 -4.63 -4.06
N LEU A 188 13.70 -5.42 -4.71
CA LEU A 188 14.08 -6.74 -4.20
C LEU A 188 14.82 -6.67 -2.86
N VAL A 189 15.56 -5.60 -2.60
CA VAL A 189 16.31 -5.38 -1.35
C VAL A 189 15.54 -4.49 -0.37
N ALA A 190 14.96 -3.40 -0.85
CA ALA A 190 14.28 -2.41 -0.03
C ALA A 190 12.94 -2.90 0.49
N ILE A 191 12.16 -3.69 -0.27
CA ILE A 191 10.89 -4.25 0.22
C ILE A 191 11.12 -5.09 1.47
N PRO A 192 11.96 -6.15 1.48
CA PRO A 192 12.14 -6.94 2.69
C PRO A 192 12.76 -6.11 3.81
N LEU A 193 13.73 -5.22 3.52
CA LEU A 193 14.31 -4.36 4.56
C LEU A 193 13.24 -3.46 5.21
N PHE A 194 12.37 -2.88 4.39
CA PHE A 194 11.27 -2.05 4.84
C PHE A 194 10.24 -2.87 5.62
N GLU A 195 9.83 -4.04 5.13
CA GLU A 195 8.87 -4.93 5.80
C GLU A 195 9.39 -5.48 7.13
N PHE A 196 10.67 -5.79 7.26
CA PHE A 196 11.23 -6.35 8.49
C PHE A 196 11.64 -5.29 9.52
N ILE A 197 12.12 -4.13 9.09
CA ILE A 197 12.68 -3.11 9.99
C ILE A 197 11.74 -1.92 10.13
N ALA A 198 11.41 -1.28 9.02
CA ALA A 198 10.65 -0.03 9.04
C ALA A 198 9.19 -0.27 9.42
N PHE A 199 8.57 -1.33 8.91
CA PHE A 199 7.15 -1.57 9.08
C PHE A 199 6.75 -1.84 10.54
N PRO A 200 7.43 -2.73 11.32
CA PRO A 200 7.13 -2.89 12.74
C PRO A 200 7.35 -1.61 13.53
N ALA A 201 8.43 -0.86 13.21
CA ALA A 201 8.73 0.40 13.88
C ALA A 201 7.65 1.46 13.61
N ILE A 202 7.23 1.65 12.35
CA ILE A 202 6.16 2.57 11.98
C ILE A 202 4.85 2.15 12.64
N TRP A 203 4.55 0.86 12.69
CA TRP A 203 3.32 0.37 13.32
C TRP A 203 3.31 0.62 14.82
N VAL A 204 4.41 0.35 15.53
CA VAL A 204 4.55 0.69 16.96
C VAL A 204 4.40 2.19 17.16
N MET A 205 5.06 3.01 16.34
CA MET A 205 4.99 4.47 16.47
C MET A 205 3.59 5.01 16.18
N GLN A 206 2.89 4.50 15.16
CA GLN A 206 1.51 4.89 14.84
C GLN A 206 0.53 4.38 15.89
N PHE A 207 0.68 3.15 16.36
CA PHE A 207 -0.16 2.60 17.43
C PHE A 207 0.03 3.40 18.71
N LEU A 208 1.28 3.70 19.09
CA LEU A 208 1.58 4.57 20.23
C LEU A 208 1.04 5.97 20.01
N SER A 209 1.20 6.58 18.83
CA SER A 209 0.70 7.94 18.59
C SER A 209 -0.82 8.00 18.68
N GLN A 210 -1.52 7.02 18.10
CA GLN A 210 -2.98 6.89 18.18
C GLN A 210 -3.41 6.59 19.61
N PHE A 211 -2.75 5.67 20.30
CA PHE A 211 -3.03 5.36 21.69
C PHE A 211 -2.88 6.60 22.57
N PHE A 212 -1.76 7.34 22.45
CA PHE A 212 -1.52 8.57 23.19
C PHE A 212 -2.40 9.75 22.75
N SER A 213 -2.90 9.78 21.50
CA SER A 213 -3.81 10.83 21.03
C SER A 213 -5.27 10.56 21.41
N ILE A 214 -5.68 9.29 21.50
CA ILE A 214 -7.03 8.85 21.87
C ILE A 214 -7.17 8.84 23.41
N TRP A 215 -6.11 8.55 24.16
CA TRP A 215 -6.14 8.44 25.63
C TRP A 215 -6.63 9.69 26.38
N PRO A 216 -6.41 10.94 25.92
CA PRO A 216 -6.98 12.12 26.59
C PRO A 216 -8.28 12.62 25.95
N ARG A 217 -8.76 12.06 24.82
CA ARG A 217 -9.88 12.63 24.04
C ARG A 217 -10.73 11.54 23.37
N LEU A 218 -11.57 10.88 24.15
CA LEU A 218 -12.81 10.31 23.60
C LEU A 218 -13.96 11.31 23.83
N PRO A 219 -14.37 12.01 22.77
CA PRO A 219 -15.77 11.98 22.40
C PRO A 219 -15.98 11.64 20.91
N LEU A 220 -17.18 11.16 20.60
CA LEU A 220 -17.68 10.54 19.36
C LEU A 220 -17.58 11.33 18.03
N ASP A 221 -16.78 12.39 17.92
CA ASP A 221 -16.66 13.23 16.71
C ASP A 221 -15.57 12.75 15.71
N ILE A 222 -15.08 11.52 15.86
CA ILE A 222 -13.84 11.05 15.19
C ILE A 222 -14.06 10.69 13.70
N LEU A 223 -15.29 10.45 13.24
CA LEU A 223 -15.52 10.14 11.82
C LEU A 223 -15.39 11.34 10.89
N ASP A 224 -15.65 12.58 11.36
CA ASP A 224 -15.64 13.77 10.49
C ASP A 224 -14.25 14.42 10.36
N LYS A 225 -13.27 13.96 11.14
CA LYS A 225 -11.94 14.60 11.25
C LYS A 225 -10.78 13.73 10.80
N ILE A 226 -10.99 12.57 10.19
CA ILE A 226 -9.89 11.83 9.56
C ILE A 226 -9.50 12.62 8.31
N PRO A 227 -8.36 13.35 8.30
CA PRO A 227 -7.94 14.05 7.10
C PRO A 227 -7.68 12.98 6.04
N ALA A 228 -8.44 13.03 4.95
CA ALA A 228 -8.13 12.24 3.77
C ALA A 228 -6.68 12.60 3.38
N LEU A 229 -5.77 11.64 3.51
CA LEU A 229 -4.41 11.79 3.01
C LEU A 229 -4.52 12.26 1.56
N PRO A 230 -3.80 13.30 1.10
CA PRO A 230 -3.99 13.87 -0.23
C PRO A 230 -3.89 12.77 -1.28
N LEU A 231 -5.07 12.40 -1.80
CA LEU A 231 -5.22 11.46 -2.90
C LEU A 231 -4.50 12.10 -4.07
N LEU A 232 -3.46 11.45 -4.62
CA LEU A 232 -2.77 11.97 -5.80
C LEU A 232 -3.81 12.23 -6.89
N PRO A 233 -4.09 13.49 -7.28
CA PRO A 233 -4.90 13.74 -8.46
C PRO A 233 -4.12 13.18 -9.64
N THR A 234 -4.78 12.30 -10.39
CA THR A 234 -4.20 11.75 -11.60
C THR A 234 -4.17 12.83 -12.68
N PRO A 235 -3.10 12.94 -13.47
CA PRO A 235 -3.19 13.67 -14.73
C PRO A 235 -4.31 13.02 -15.56
N HIS A 236 -5.36 13.79 -15.85
CA HIS A 236 -6.66 13.33 -16.35
C HIS A 236 -6.62 12.54 -17.68
N SER A 237 -5.51 12.53 -18.41
CA SER A 237 -5.50 12.13 -19.82
C SER A 237 -5.46 10.63 -20.11
N ASN A 238 -5.25 9.73 -19.14
CA ASN A 238 -5.07 8.28 -19.41
C ASN A 238 -5.88 7.31 -18.53
N LEU A 239 -6.85 7.78 -17.75
CA LEU A 239 -7.63 6.92 -16.84
C LEU A 239 -8.43 5.82 -17.56
N PHE A 240 -8.98 6.12 -18.74
CA PHE A 240 -9.73 5.13 -19.51
C PHE A 240 -8.84 3.97 -19.98
N LEU A 241 -7.63 4.30 -20.47
CA LEU A 241 -6.68 3.31 -20.98
C LEU A 241 -6.19 2.39 -19.85
N SER A 242 -5.97 2.93 -18.64
CA SER A 242 -5.56 2.12 -17.50
C SER A 242 -6.67 1.16 -17.03
N TRP A 243 -7.94 1.57 -17.07
CA TRP A 243 -9.07 0.68 -16.79
C TRP A 243 -9.21 -0.42 -17.85
N PHE A 244 -9.11 -0.07 -19.12
CA PHE A 244 -9.13 -1.06 -20.21
C PHE A 244 -7.99 -2.07 -20.05
N TYR A 245 -6.80 -1.61 -19.68
CA TYR A 245 -5.66 -2.47 -19.38
C TYR A 245 -5.91 -3.40 -18.18
N LEU A 246 -6.53 -2.91 -17.11
CA LEU A 246 -6.90 -3.75 -15.96
C LEU A 246 -7.92 -4.83 -16.35
N LEU A 247 -8.88 -4.52 -17.23
CA LEU A 247 -9.81 -5.51 -17.75
C LEU A 247 -9.07 -6.59 -18.54
N ILE A 248 -8.11 -6.23 -19.38
CA ILE A 248 -7.26 -7.20 -20.08
C ILE A 248 -6.51 -8.08 -19.08
N LEU A 249 -5.85 -7.50 -18.08
CA LEU A 249 -5.14 -8.26 -17.04
C LEU A 249 -6.09 -9.20 -16.28
N GLN A 250 -7.30 -8.76 -15.98
CA GLN A 250 -8.32 -9.56 -15.31
C GLN A 250 -8.74 -10.74 -16.17
N THR A 251 -9.02 -10.52 -17.46
CA THR A 251 -9.36 -11.58 -18.41
C THR A 251 -8.23 -12.58 -18.55
N LEU A 252 -6.98 -12.13 -18.70
CA LEU A 252 -5.80 -13.01 -18.75
C LEU A 252 -5.66 -13.84 -17.47
N ALA A 253 -5.89 -13.23 -16.30
CA ALA A 253 -5.82 -13.93 -15.02
C ALA A 253 -6.92 -14.98 -14.85
N LEU A 254 -8.11 -14.75 -15.43
CA LEU A 254 -9.21 -15.71 -15.43
C LEU A 254 -9.00 -16.85 -16.44
N CYS A 255 -8.48 -16.55 -17.63
CA CYS A 255 -8.20 -17.55 -18.67
C CYS A 255 -7.05 -18.49 -18.30
N LYS A 256 -6.18 -18.06 -17.38
CA LYS A 256 -5.13 -18.90 -16.81
C LYS A 256 -5.75 -19.91 -15.85
N VAL A 257 -6.40 -20.92 -16.42
CA VAL A 257 -6.97 -22.05 -15.69
C VAL A 257 -5.82 -22.78 -15.01
N GLU A 258 -5.81 -22.78 -13.68
CA GLU A 258 -4.94 -23.66 -12.93
C GLU A 258 -5.52 -25.08 -13.05
N PRO A 259 -4.72 -26.08 -13.45
CA PRO A 259 -5.17 -27.47 -13.36
C PRO A 259 -5.52 -27.75 -11.89
N PRO A 260 -6.60 -28.52 -11.65
CA PRO A 260 -7.10 -28.83 -10.31
C PRO A 260 -6.05 -29.50 -9.41
#